data_AF-A0A8S8Z4L3-F1
#
_entry.id   AF-A0A8S8Z4L3-F1
#
_cell.length_a   1.000
_cell.length_b   1.000
_cell.length_c   1.000
_cell.angle_alpha   90.00
_cell.angle_beta   90.00
_cell.angle_gamma   90.00
#
_symmetry.space_group_name_H-M   'P 1'
#
loop_
_entity.id
_entity.type
_entity.pdbx_description
1 polymer ?
#
loop_
_entity_poly.entity_id
_entity_poly.type
_entity_poly.pdbx_seq_one_letter_code
_entity_poly.pdbx_strand_id
1 'polypeptide(L)'
;MDISFFDSDAFLIGYYVLTVGASLLLIKDTKKRVLDLKAGIGSIKYAPIAFGILAVYVLFAFEYVDQIPILNWSWLGYNIAFGPFAEQGMLGIIPFVPLLLYMFLHINYFEEFYFRKSKKMVLVWALIHIGMGIKIHMALVLIPIGFVFKYIYDKKGIKHSYAMHFATNILVVGMLFLSFVL
;
A
#
# COMPACT_ATOMS: atom_id res chain seq x y z
N MET A 1 11.44 -4.23 -31.67
CA MET A 1 10.77 -4.97 -30.59
C MET A 1 9.45 -4.27 -30.37
N ASP A 2 8.35 -4.86 -30.83
CA ASP A 2 7.02 -4.31 -30.60
C ASP A 2 6.73 -4.42 -29.11
N ILE A 3 6.74 -3.28 -28.42
CA ILE A 3 6.30 -3.20 -27.03
C ILE A 3 4.80 -3.51 -27.09
N SER A 4 4.35 -4.56 -26.38
CA SER A 4 2.93 -4.87 -26.34
C SER A 4 2.20 -3.63 -25.81
N PHE A 5 1.00 -3.32 -26.31
CA PHE A 5 0.27 -2.11 -25.90
C PHE A 5 0.14 -1.99 -24.37
N PHE A 6 0.00 -3.13 -23.68
CA PHE A 6 -0.08 -3.24 -22.22
C PHE A 6 1.23 -2.93 -21.49
N ASP A 7 2.36 -3.00 -22.18
CA ASP A 7 3.69 -2.69 -21.64
C ASP A 7 4.16 -1.28 -22.03
N SER A 8 3.33 -0.51 -22.76
CA SER A 8 3.69 0.85 -23.17
C SER A 8 3.58 1.84 -22.01
N ASP A 9 4.51 2.80 -21.94
CA ASP A 9 4.49 3.89 -20.94
C ASP A 9 3.12 4.60 -20.91
N ALA A 10 2.49 4.79 -22.08
CA ALA A 10 1.17 5.39 -22.20
C ALA A 10 0.08 4.58 -21.49
N PHE A 11 0.11 3.25 -21.59
CA PHE A 11 -0.83 2.38 -20.88
C PHE A 11 -0.59 2.41 -19.37
N LEU A 12 0.66 2.32 -18.92
CA LEU A 12 1.02 2.32 -17.49
C LEU A 12 0.65 3.66 -16.84
N ILE A 13 0.96 4.78 -17.51
CA ILE A 13 0.58 6.12 -17.06
C ILE A 13 -0.94 6.27 -17.07
N GLY A 14 -1.63 5.82 -18.13
CA GLY A 14 -3.09 5.85 -18.21
C GLY A 14 -3.77 5.06 -17.10
N TYR A 15 -3.31 3.84 -16.83
CA TYR A 15 -3.82 3.00 -15.74
C TYR A 15 -3.54 3.62 -14.36
N TYR A 16 -2.35 4.17 -14.17
CA TYR A 16 -2.00 4.92 -12.95
C TYR A 16 -2.93 6.13 -12.76
N VAL A 17 -3.10 6.96 -13.79
CA VAL A 17 -3.98 8.13 -13.74
C VAL A 17 -5.44 7.74 -13.50
N LEU A 18 -5.94 6.65 -14.09
CA LEU A 18 -7.31 6.19 -13.85
C LEU A 18 -7.50 5.70 -12.42
N THR A 19 -6.59 4.83 -11.94
CA THR A 19 -6.70 4.22 -10.61
C THR A 19 -6.51 5.26 -9.51
N VAL A 20 -5.58 6.18 -9.70
CA VAL A 20 -5.26 7.20 -8.70
C VAL A 20 -6.15 8.43 -8.86
N GLY A 21 -6.56 8.78 -10.09
CA GLY A 21 -7.52 9.85 -10.38
C GLY A 21 -8.89 9.58 -9.78
N ALA A 22 -9.30 8.31 -9.65
CA ALA A 22 -10.51 7.95 -8.91
C ALA A 22 -10.47 8.42 -7.44
N SER A 23 -9.28 8.49 -6.83
CA SER A 23 -9.14 9.04 -5.47
C SER A 23 -9.43 10.54 -5.42
N LEU A 24 -9.17 11.31 -6.48
CA LEU A 24 -9.44 12.76 -6.53
C LEU A 24 -10.93 13.09 -6.42
N LEU A 25 -11.81 12.16 -6.80
CA LEU A 25 -13.25 12.29 -6.60
C LEU A 25 -13.64 12.37 -5.11
N LEU A 26 -12.73 11.96 -4.21
CA LEU A 26 -12.93 11.95 -2.77
C LEU A 26 -12.52 13.27 -2.09
N ILE A 27 -12.19 14.31 -2.85
CA ILE A 27 -11.74 15.61 -2.31
C ILE A 27 -12.71 16.22 -1.29
N LYS A 28 -14.01 15.98 -1.46
CA LYS A 28 -15.05 16.44 -0.53
C LYS A 28 -14.91 15.81 0.87
N ASP A 29 -14.33 14.62 0.94
CA ASP A 29 -14.09 13.90 2.19
C ASP A 29 -12.75 14.25 2.85
N THR A 30 -11.83 14.99 2.19
CA THR A 30 -10.46 15.21 2.67
C THR A 30 -10.44 15.75 4.10
N LYS A 31 -11.24 16.79 4.38
CA LYS A 31 -11.34 17.38 5.72
C LYS A 31 -11.79 16.35 6.77
N LYS A 32 -12.76 15.51 6.41
CA LYS A 32 -13.27 14.44 7.28
C LYS A 32 -12.20 13.38 7.54
N ARG A 33 -11.44 12.97 6.51
CA ARG A 33 -10.35 12.00 6.64
C ARG A 33 -9.27 12.50 7.59
N VAL A 34 -8.86 13.76 7.48
CA VAL A 34 -7.89 14.38 8.41
C VAL A 34 -8.41 14.39 9.85
N LEU A 35 -9.69 14.72 10.06
CA LEU A 35 -10.31 14.67 11.39
C LEU A 35 -10.39 13.23 11.93
N ASP A 36 -10.68 12.25 11.08
CA ASP A 36 -10.71 10.84 11.45
C ASP A 36 -9.30 10.31 11.80
N LEU A 37 -8.23 10.74 11.10
CA LEU A 37 -6.84 10.44 11.50
C LEU A 37 -6.53 11.00 12.88
N LYS A 38 -6.87 12.28 13.12
CA LYS A 38 -6.62 12.95 14.39
C LYS A 38 -7.33 12.22 15.54
N ALA A 39 -8.57 11.78 15.33
CA ALA A 39 -9.30 11.00 16.32
C ALA A 39 -8.65 9.63 16.60
N GLY A 40 -8.03 9.01 15.60
CA GLY A 40 -7.37 7.71 15.71
C GLY A 40 -5.91 7.74 16.19
N ILE A 41 -5.30 8.93 16.31
CA ILE A 41 -3.85 9.14 16.41
C ILE A 41 -3.15 8.31 17.50
N GLY A 42 -3.84 8.04 18.62
CA GLY A 42 -3.29 7.23 19.72
C GLY A 42 -2.96 5.77 19.35
N SER A 43 -3.40 5.28 18.20
CA SER A 43 -3.08 3.95 17.69
C SER A 43 -1.92 3.93 16.68
N ILE A 44 -1.37 5.09 16.29
CA ILE A 44 -0.15 5.16 15.46
C ILE A 44 1.02 4.43 16.11
N LYS A 45 1.09 4.43 17.44
CA LYS A 45 2.13 3.71 18.21
C LYS A 45 2.20 2.20 17.94
N TYR A 46 1.17 1.61 17.34
CA TYR A 46 1.16 0.19 16.94
C TYR A 46 1.62 -0.03 15.49
N ALA A 47 1.74 1.03 14.67
CA ALA A 47 2.24 0.94 13.30
C ALA A 47 3.61 0.24 13.17
N PRO A 48 4.58 0.43 14.10
CA PRO A 48 5.84 -0.31 14.06
C PRO A 48 5.68 -1.84 14.11
N ILE A 49 4.59 -2.38 14.67
CA ILE A 49 4.35 -3.83 14.69
C ILE A 49 4.04 -4.33 13.27
N ALA A 50 3.13 -3.65 12.57
CA ALA A 50 2.78 -3.98 11.19
C ALA A 50 3.98 -3.78 10.25
N PHE A 51 4.68 -2.65 10.38
CA PHE A 51 5.91 -2.39 9.64
C PHE A 51 7.00 -3.42 9.94
N GLY A 52 7.15 -3.83 11.20
CA GLY A 52 8.13 -4.83 11.63
C GLY A 52 7.94 -6.18 10.97
N ILE A 53 6.69 -6.61 10.73
CA ILE A 53 6.40 -7.85 9.97
C ILE A 53 6.98 -7.76 8.56
N LEU A 54 6.77 -6.64 7.89
CA LEU A 54 7.32 -6.39 6.55
C LEU A 54 8.86 -6.33 6.59
N ALA A 55 9.44 -5.60 7.55
CA ALA A 55 10.88 -5.48 7.68
C ALA A 55 11.57 -6.83 7.92
N VAL A 56 11.00 -7.67 8.80
CA VAL A 56 11.49 -9.04 9.03
C VAL A 56 11.42 -9.87 7.75
N TYR A 57 10.31 -9.79 7.00
CA TYR A 57 10.21 -10.47 5.73
C TYR A 57 11.30 -10.03 4.74
N VAL A 58 11.49 -8.71 4.59
CA VAL A 58 12.49 -8.13 3.67
C VAL A 58 13.91 -8.56 4.07
N LEU A 59 14.25 -8.55 5.35
CA LEU A 59 15.60 -8.85 5.82
C LEU A 59 15.95 -10.34 5.79
N PHE A 60 14.99 -11.24 6.00
CA PHE A 60 15.28 -12.66 6.23
C PHE A 60 14.73 -13.60 5.16
N ALA A 61 13.68 -13.23 4.44
CA ALA A 61 12.99 -14.13 3.51
C ALA A 61 13.02 -13.66 2.06
N PHE A 62 13.03 -12.35 1.82
CA PHE A 62 12.88 -11.78 0.48
C PHE A 62 13.88 -12.33 -0.54
N GLU A 63 15.19 -12.36 -0.22
CA GLU A 63 16.22 -12.84 -1.16
C GLU A 63 16.03 -14.30 -1.62
N TYR A 64 15.41 -15.13 -0.79
CA TYR A 64 15.16 -16.53 -1.11
C TYR A 64 13.83 -16.70 -1.87
N VAL A 65 12.80 -15.98 -1.45
CA VAL A 65 11.45 -16.10 -2.02
C VAL A 65 11.36 -15.42 -3.39
N ASP A 66 12.10 -14.33 -3.60
CA ASP A 66 12.18 -13.61 -4.87
C ASP A 66 12.91 -14.43 -5.96
N GLN A 67 13.47 -15.60 -5.65
CA GLN A 67 14.02 -16.50 -6.67
C GLN A 67 12.96 -17.45 -7.26
N ILE A 68 11.76 -17.51 -6.67
CA ILE A 68 10.71 -18.44 -7.06
C ILE A 68 9.79 -17.76 -8.09
N PRO A 69 9.81 -18.16 -9.38
CA PRO A 69 9.18 -17.38 -10.45
C PRO A 69 7.68 -17.16 -10.26
N ILE A 70 6.96 -18.19 -9.81
CA ILE A 70 5.50 -18.08 -9.60
C ILE A 70 5.15 -17.08 -8.49
N LEU A 71 6.01 -16.94 -7.47
CA LEU A 71 5.76 -16.03 -6.35
C LEU A 71 6.06 -14.57 -6.70
N ASN A 72 6.88 -14.35 -7.73
CA ASN A 72 7.21 -13.02 -8.27
C ASN A 72 6.22 -12.47 -9.27
N TRP A 73 5.24 -13.27 -9.67
CA TRP A 73 4.23 -12.79 -10.59
C TRP A 73 3.40 -11.66 -9.97
N SER A 74 3.10 -10.64 -10.76
CA SER A 74 2.16 -9.57 -10.43
C SER A 74 1.38 -9.19 -11.70
N TRP A 75 0.18 -8.62 -11.54
CA TRP A 75 -0.65 -8.31 -12.71
C TRP A 75 -0.06 -7.19 -13.56
N LEU A 76 0.40 -6.11 -12.94
CA LEU A 76 0.80 -4.88 -13.62
C LEU A 76 2.29 -4.79 -13.91
N GLY A 77 3.12 -5.71 -13.41
CA GLY A 77 4.58 -5.64 -13.54
C GLY A 77 5.26 -4.55 -12.70
N TYR A 78 4.52 -3.55 -12.19
CA TYR A 78 5.01 -2.52 -11.27
C TYR A 78 4.02 -2.28 -10.12
N ASN A 79 4.51 -1.74 -9.00
CA ASN A 79 3.65 -1.38 -7.87
C ASN A 79 3.00 -0.01 -8.10
N ILE A 80 1.66 0.03 -8.16
CA ILE A 80 0.93 1.27 -8.39
C ILE A 80 1.15 2.33 -7.31
N ALA A 81 1.52 1.95 -6.08
CA ALA A 81 1.82 2.90 -5.02
C ALA A 81 3.09 3.72 -5.31
N PHE A 82 4.06 3.18 -6.05
CA PHE A 82 5.34 3.85 -6.34
C PHE A 82 5.39 4.50 -7.72
N GLY A 83 4.33 4.30 -8.52
CA GLY A 83 4.23 4.87 -9.86
C GLY A 83 5.06 4.09 -10.89
N PRO A 84 4.86 4.41 -12.19
CA PRO A 84 5.49 3.67 -13.29
C PRO A 84 7.00 3.88 -13.40
N PHE A 85 7.54 4.92 -12.74
CA PHE A 85 8.96 5.32 -12.86
C PHE A 85 9.80 4.96 -11.62
N ALA A 86 9.33 4.06 -10.76
CA ALA A 86 10.05 3.68 -9.54
C ALA A 86 11.47 3.12 -9.82
N GLU A 87 11.66 2.47 -10.98
CA GLU A 87 12.97 1.96 -11.45
C GLU A 87 13.99 3.07 -11.75
N GLN A 88 13.56 4.32 -11.92
CA GLN A 88 14.44 5.48 -12.12
C GLN A 88 15.00 6.02 -10.79
N GLY A 89 14.82 5.28 -9.70
CA GLY A 89 15.25 5.65 -8.36
C GLY A 89 14.42 6.79 -7.77
N MET A 90 15.02 7.51 -6.82
CA MET A 90 14.34 8.52 -6.02
C MET A 90 13.62 9.60 -6.84
N LEU A 91 14.26 10.08 -7.92
CA LEU A 91 13.70 11.14 -8.78
C LEU A 91 12.47 10.67 -9.56
N GLY A 92 12.35 9.37 -9.83
CA GLY A 92 11.17 8.79 -10.47
C GLY A 92 9.95 8.73 -9.54
N ILE A 93 10.15 8.72 -8.23
CA ILE A 93 9.07 8.58 -7.22
C ILE A 93 8.62 9.92 -6.67
N ILE A 94 9.55 10.87 -6.43
CA ILE A 94 9.27 12.18 -5.83
C ILE A 94 8.04 12.88 -6.44
N PRO A 95 7.86 12.95 -7.78
CA PRO A 95 6.71 13.60 -8.39
C PRO A 95 5.36 13.02 -7.95
N PHE A 96 5.33 11.74 -7.57
CA PHE A 96 4.13 11.02 -7.18
C PHE A 96 3.87 11.04 -5.68
N VAL A 97 4.80 11.50 -4.84
CA VAL A 97 4.64 11.53 -3.38
C VAL A 97 3.38 12.29 -2.93
N PRO A 98 3.06 13.50 -3.44
CA PRO A 98 1.84 14.20 -3.02
C PRO A 98 0.58 13.38 -3.29
N LEU A 99 0.56 12.70 -4.44
CA LEU A 99 -0.55 11.86 -4.86
C LEU A 99 -0.63 10.57 -4.05
N LEU A 100 0.51 9.98 -3.70
CA LEU A 100 0.62 8.82 -2.83
C LEU A 100 0.10 9.12 -1.41
N LEU A 101 0.50 10.27 -0.83
CA LEU A 101 0.02 10.72 0.47
C LEU A 101 -1.49 10.97 0.45
N TYR A 102 -1.99 11.57 -0.63
CA TYR A 102 -3.42 11.76 -0.85
C TYR A 102 -4.16 10.42 -0.94
N MET A 103 -3.62 9.46 -1.69
CA MET A 103 -4.16 8.11 -1.79
C MET A 103 -4.19 7.43 -0.42
N PHE A 104 -3.12 7.49 0.37
CA PHE A 104 -3.11 6.93 1.73
C PHE A 104 -4.16 7.57 2.63
N LEU A 105 -4.35 8.88 2.53
CA LEU A 105 -5.35 9.59 3.33
C LEU A 105 -6.76 9.04 3.05
N HIS A 106 -7.08 8.76 1.79
CA HIS A 106 -8.42 8.36 1.38
C HIS A 106 -8.62 6.85 1.34
N ILE A 107 -7.77 6.14 0.61
CA ILE A 107 -7.88 4.70 0.34
C ILE A 107 -7.70 3.90 1.63
N ASN A 108 -6.73 4.22 2.49
CA ASN A 108 -6.56 3.47 3.74
C ASN A 108 -7.84 3.50 4.58
N TYR A 109 -8.55 4.63 4.64
CA TYR A 109 -9.83 4.68 5.35
C TYR A 109 -10.86 3.73 4.74
N PHE A 110 -10.98 3.73 3.41
CA PHE A 110 -11.91 2.84 2.71
C PHE A 110 -11.53 1.37 2.88
N GLU A 111 -10.25 1.05 2.84
CA GLU A 111 -9.77 -0.29 3.09
C GLU A 111 -10.13 -0.76 4.49
N GLU A 112 -9.94 0.10 5.49
CA GLU A 112 -10.36 -0.22 6.86
C GLU A 112 -11.88 -0.35 6.98
N PHE A 113 -12.64 0.48 6.27
CA PHE A 113 -14.10 0.44 6.26
C PHE A 113 -14.66 -0.85 5.66
N TYR A 114 -14.12 -1.32 4.54
CA TYR A 114 -14.65 -2.49 3.82
C TYR A 114 -14.02 -3.80 4.29
N PHE A 115 -12.70 -3.83 4.49
CA PHE A 115 -11.97 -5.09 4.58
C PHE A 115 -11.68 -5.58 6.00
N ARG A 116 -11.84 -4.75 7.04
CA ARG A 116 -11.66 -5.22 8.43
C ARG A 116 -12.90 -5.81 9.09
N LYS A 117 -14.05 -5.74 8.40
CA LYS A 117 -15.32 -6.27 8.89
C LYS A 117 -15.26 -7.76 9.24
N SER A 118 -14.45 -8.56 8.54
CA SER A 118 -14.28 -9.98 8.86
C SER A 118 -12.89 -10.49 8.51
N LYS A 119 -12.50 -11.62 9.09
CA LYS A 119 -11.23 -12.29 8.78
C LYS A 119 -11.12 -12.68 7.30
N LYS A 120 -12.24 -13.10 6.69
CA LYS A 120 -12.31 -13.42 5.26
C LYS A 120 -11.99 -12.20 4.38
N MET A 121 -12.51 -11.03 4.75
CA MET A 121 -12.25 -9.80 4.00
C MET A 121 -10.81 -9.31 4.12
N VAL A 122 -10.09 -9.65 5.20
CA VAL A 122 -8.64 -9.41 5.31
C VAL A 122 -7.87 -10.20 4.24
N LEU A 123 -8.26 -11.45 4.00
CA LEU A 123 -7.66 -12.27 2.94
C LEU A 123 -7.97 -11.70 1.56
N VAL A 124 -9.22 -11.30 1.32
CA VAL A 124 -9.63 -10.67 0.06
C VAL A 124 -8.83 -9.39 -0.20
N TRP A 125 -8.68 -8.52 0.81
CA TRP A 125 -7.85 -7.32 0.73
C TRP A 125 -6.42 -7.64 0.32
N ALA A 126 -5.78 -8.60 1.01
CA ALA A 126 -4.40 -8.98 0.71
C ALA A 126 -4.24 -9.50 -0.73
N LEU A 127 -5.18 -10.32 -1.22
CA LEU A 127 -5.10 -10.90 -2.57
C LEU A 127 -5.40 -9.88 -3.68
N ILE A 128 -6.29 -8.91 -3.45
CA ILE A 128 -6.59 -7.85 -4.44
C ILE A 128 -5.35 -7.01 -4.75
N HIS A 129 -4.40 -6.89 -3.81
CA HIS A 129 -3.15 -6.18 -4.05
C HIS A 129 -2.33 -6.78 -5.21
N ILE A 130 -2.52 -8.07 -5.54
CA ILE A 130 -1.88 -8.68 -6.72
C ILE A 130 -2.34 -8.00 -8.01
N GLY A 131 -3.64 -7.66 -8.09
CA GLY A 131 -4.20 -6.89 -9.19
C GLY A 131 -3.69 -5.44 -9.24
N MET A 132 -3.18 -4.93 -8.12
CA MET A 132 -2.53 -3.60 -8.02
C MET A 132 -1.02 -3.65 -8.29
N GLY A 133 -0.52 -4.79 -8.79
CA GLY A 133 0.88 -4.98 -9.15
C GLY A 133 1.81 -5.39 -8.01
N ILE A 134 1.26 -5.74 -6.85
CA ILE A 134 2.03 -6.35 -5.76
C ILE A 134 2.32 -7.82 -6.09
N LYS A 135 3.58 -8.26 -5.92
CA LYS A 135 3.96 -9.66 -6.13
C LYS A 135 3.21 -10.62 -5.19
N ILE A 136 2.96 -11.85 -5.62
CA ILE A 136 2.23 -12.85 -4.82
C ILE A 136 2.84 -13.02 -3.42
N HIS A 137 4.17 -13.16 -3.33
CA HIS A 137 4.81 -13.31 -2.01
C HIS A 137 4.56 -12.12 -1.08
N MET A 138 4.55 -10.89 -1.62
CA MET A 138 4.26 -9.68 -0.83
C MET A 138 2.80 -9.67 -0.38
N ALA A 139 1.87 -10.08 -1.25
CA ALA A 139 0.46 -10.22 -0.88
C ALA A 139 0.26 -11.22 0.27
N LEU A 140 1.04 -12.30 0.34
CA LEU A 140 1.01 -13.23 1.47
C LEU A 140 1.51 -12.57 2.77
N VAL A 141 2.52 -11.70 2.71
CA VAL A 141 3.01 -10.92 3.86
C VAL A 141 1.99 -9.90 4.34
N LEU A 142 1.15 -9.38 3.44
CA LEU A 142 0.06 -8.49 3.82
C LEU A 142 -0.98 -9.18 4.73
N ILE A 143 -1.15 -10.50 4.66
CA ILE A 143 -2.14 -11.23 5.48
C ILE A 143 -1.93 -11.00 6.99
N PRO A 144 -0.77 -11.32 7.60
CA PRO A 144 -0.54 -11.07 9.01
C PRO A 144 -0.63 -9.57 9.35
N ILE A 145 -0.15 -8.68 8.49
CA ILE A 145 -0.27 -7.22 8.65
C ILE A 145 -1.75 -6.79 8.73
N GLY A 146 -2.57 -7.28 7.82
CA GLY A 146 -4.01 -7.02 7.78
C GLY A 146 -4.75 -7.55 9.00
N PHE A 147 -4.27 -8.64 9.61
CA PHE A 147 -4.78 -9.12 10.90
C PHE A 147 -4.40 -8.21 12.06
N VAL A 148 -3.21 -7.61 12.06
CA VAL A 148 -2.85 -6.59 13.06
C VAL A 148 -3.77 -5.37 12.95
N PHE A 149 -4.02 -4.87 11.75
CA PHE A 149 -4.99 -3.80 11.53
C PHE A 149 -6.39 -4.21 12.00
N LYS A 150 -6.85 -5.41 11.61
CA LYS A 150 -8.14 -5.94 12.08
C LYS A 150 -8.23 -6.01 13.61
N TYR A 151 -7.16 -6.40 14.30
CA TYR A 151 -7.16 -6.43 15.75
C TYR A 151 -7.42 -5.03 16.35
N ILE A 152 -6.77 -4.00 15.82
CA ILE A 152 -7.03 -2.61 16.24
C ILE A 152 -8.43 -2.16 15.85
N TYR A 153 -8.91 -2.52 14.67
CA TYR A 153 -10.30 -2.26 14.25
C TYR A 153 -11.31 -2.86 15.22
N ASP A 154 -11.17 -4.12 15.59
CA ASP A 154 -12.10 -4.83 16.48
C ASP A 154 -12.06 -4.26 17.92
N LYS A 155 -10.89 -3.77 18.36
CA LYS A 155 -10.72 -3.25 19.74
C LYS A 155 -11.01 -1.76 19.90
N LYS A 156 -10.76 -0.96 18.88
CA LYS A 156 -10.78 0.52 18.97
C LYS A 156 -11.58 1.17 17.86
N GLY A 157 -12.05 0.41 16.88
CA GLY A 157 -12.86 0.91 15.78
C GLY A 157 -12.05 1.46 14.62
N ILE A 158 -12.79 1.83 13.57
CA ILE A 158 -12.25 2.19 12.25
C ILE A 158 -11.21 3.31 12.29
N LYS A 159 -11.44 4.39 13.04
CA LYS A 159 -10.55 5.57 13.03
C LYS A 159 -9.15 5.23 13.53
N HIS A 160 -9.07 4.39 14.55
CA HIS A 160 -7.81 3.92 15.11
C HIS A 160 -7.07 2.95 14.20
N SER A 161 -7.79 2.03 13.56
CA SER A 161 -7.19 1.13 12.56
C SER A 161 -6.67 1.91 11.35
N TYR A 162 -7.46 2.88 10.89
CA TYR A 162 -7.10 3.78 9.80
C TYR A 162 -5.86 4.61 10.11
N ALA A 163 -5.78 5.23 11.28
CA ALA A 163 -4.60 5.99 11.68
C ALA A 163 -3.35 5.10 11.76
N MET A 164 -3.47 3.88 12.29
CA MET A 164 -2.37 2.92 12.30
C MET A 164 -1.95 2.51 10.88
N HIS A 165 -2.91 2.22 10.00
CA HIS A 165 -2.64 1.84 8.62
C HIS A 165 -1.95 2.97 7.86
N PHE A 166 -2.49 4.19 7.96
CA PHE A 166 -1.87 5.39 7.40
C PHE A 166 -0.42 5.53 7.85
N ALA A 167 -0.15 5.48 9.16
CA ALA A 167 1.20 5.56 9.69
C ALA A 167 2.11 4.42 9.22
N THR A 168 1.58 3.20 9.08
CA THR A 168 2.34 2.06 8.54
C THR A 168 2.78 2.34 7.11
N ASN A 169 1.90 2.87 6.26
CA ASN A 169 2.24 3.22 4.88
C ASN A 169 3.25 4.38 4.80
N ILE A 170 3.18 5.35 5.74
CA ILE A 170 4.22 6.39 5.86
C ILE A 170 5.58 5.77 6.22
N LEU A 171 5.64 4.79 7.13
CA LEU A 171 6.89 4.09 7.46
C LEU A 171 7.45 3.32 6.26
N VAL A 172 6.60 2.66 5.47
CA VAL A 172 7.00 1.97 4.24
C VAL A 172 7.60 2.95 3.23
N VAL A 173 6.94 4.08 2.99
CA VAL A 173 7.49 5.12 2.10
C VAL A 173 8.80 5.69 2.65
N GLY A 174 8.87 5.96 3.96
CA GLY A 174 10.11 6.41 4.59
C GLY A 174 11.26 5.43 4.39
N MET A 175 11.01 4.13 4.58
CA MET A 175 12.01 3.07 4.35
C MET A 175 12.46 3.02 2.88
N LEU A 176 11.53 3.16 1.93
CA LEU A 176 11.86 3.21 0.51
C LEU A 176 12.78 4.40 0.16
N PHE A 177 12.53 5.57 0.75
CA PHE A 177 13.43 6.71 0.55
C PHE A 177 14.81 6.47 1.18
N LEU A 178 14.86 5.86 2.36
CA LEU A 178 16.13 5.52 3.01
C LEU A 178 16.94 4.51 2.19
N SER A 179 16.31 3.55 1.52
CA SER A 179 17.02 2.58 0.67
C SER A 179 17.66 3.16 -0.58
N PHE A 180 17.35 4.41 -0.96
CA PHE A 180 18.06 5.09 -2.06
C PHE A 180 19.29 5.88 -1.59
N VAL A 181 19.45 6.08 -0.27
CA VAL A 181 20.51 6.91 0.32
C VAL A 181 21.55 6.05 1.05
N LEU A 182 21.14 4.90 1.57
CA LEU A 182 21.99 3.88 2.19
C LEU A 182 22.50 2.89 1.14
#